data_AF-A0A928M0T9-F1
#
_entry.id   AF-A0A928M0T9-F1
#
_cell.length_a   1.000
_cell.length_b   1.000
_cell.length_c   1.000
_cell.angle_alpha   90.00
_cell.angle_beta   90.00
_cell.angle_gamma   90.00
#
_symmetry.space_group_name_H-M   'P 1'
#
loop_
_entity.id
_entity.type
_entity.pdbx_description
1 polymer ?
#
loop_
_entity_poly.entity_id
_entity_poly.type
_entity_poly.pdbx_seq_one_letter_code
_entity_poly.pdbx_strand_id
1 'polypeptide(L)'
;MRKKYHFRGGVLVLALALLMTLAAPVSAANKRDLPIYAVGRDDHVVSLSFDAAWGNEDTEELIAILGKYGIRATFFVVGEWVDKYPESVKALHDAGHEIMNHSDTHPHFTALSPEEMTAEVKACSDKIEAITGVRPELFRPPYGDYNDAVVSTLRREGYYTIQWDVDSLDWKNPGSDAIVKRVLEKTVSGSILLFHNAAEQTPAALPAIIEGLQAKGFSFAPISELIYRENFEIDHAGVQQKTT
;
A
#
# COMPACT_ATOMS: atom_id res chain seq x y z
N MET A 1 91.56 -32.74 -34.56
CA MET A 1 90.77 -32.01 -33.54
C MET A 1 89.85 -31.02 -34.24
N ARG A 2 88.58 -31.41 -34.50
CA ARG A 2 87.61 -30.60 -35.27
C ARG A 2 86.76 -29.76 -34.30
N LYS A 3 86.87 -28.44 -34.38
CA LYS A 3 86.04 -27.48 -33.61
C LYS A 3 84.66 -27.35 -34.27
N LYS A 4 83.63 -27.46 -33.44
CA LYS A 4 82.21 -27.55 -33.80
C LYS A 4 81.67 -26.18 -34.26
N TYR A 5 80.84 -26.22 -35.30
CA TYR A 5 79.98 -25.13 -35.76
C TYR A 5 78.89 -24.85 -34.71
N HIS A 6 78.61 -23.58 -34.41
CA HIS A 6 77.44 -23.17 -33.63
C HIS A 6 76.49 -22.37 -34.52
N PHE A 7 75.39 -23.04 -34.84
CA PHE A 7 74.23 -22.55 -35.55
C PHE A 7 73.41 -21.70 -34.58
N ARG A 8 73.28 -20.38 -34.82
CA ARG A 8 72.37 -19.53 -34.04
C ARG A 8 70.98 -19.62 -34.68
N GLY A 9 70.19 -20.60 -34.25
CA GLY A 9 68.76 -20.63 -34.52
C GLY A 9 68.05 -19.60 -33.65
N GLY A 10 67.43 -18.60 -34.27
CA GLY A 10 66.51 -17.69 -33.59
C GLY A 10 65.22 -18.44 -33.27
N VAL A 11 64.87 -18.55 -31.99
CA VAL A 11 63.56 -19.04 -31.55
C VAL A 11 62.63 -17.83 -31.45
N LEU A 12 61.64 -17.79 -32.32
CA LEU A 12 60.53 -16.85 -32.30
C LEU A 12 59.59 -17.25 -31.15
N VAL A 13 59.56 -16.48 -30.07
CA VAL A 13 58.61 -16.69 -28.96
C VAL A 13 57.30 -16.00 -29.34
N LEU A 14 56.31 -16.77 -29.80
CA LEU A 14 54.93 -16.29 -29.89
C LEU A 14 54.33 -16.25 -28.48
N ALA A 15 54.16 -15.04 -27.94
CA ALA A 15 53.39 -14.82 -26.72
C ALA A 15 51.89 -14.91 -27.06
N LEU A 16 51.25 -16.01 -26.69
CA LEU A 16 49.79 -16.14 -26.73
C LEU A 16 49.22 -15.42 -25.49
N ALA A 17 48.69 -14.21 -25.68
CA ALA A 17 47.97 -13.51 -24.63
C ALA A 17 46.57 -14.11 -24.49
N LEU A 18 46.36 -14.92 -23.45
CA LEU A 18 45.05 -15.44 -23.08
C LEU A 18 44.26 -14.30 -22.41
N LEU A 19 43.38 -13.62 -23.14
CA LEU A 19 42.41 -12.71 -22.54
C LEU A 19 41.37 -13.52 -21.77
N MET A 20 41.53 -13.62 -20.45
CA MET A 20 40.44 -13.98 -19.56
C MET A 20 39.53 -12.75 -19.41
N THR A 21 38.38 -12.76 -20.08
CA THR A 21 37.32 -11.79 -19.79
C THR A 21 36.70 -12.15 -18.45
N LEU A 22 37.09 -11.43 -17.40
CA LEU A 22 36.37 -11.41 -16.13
C LEU A 22 34.99 -10.78 -16.40
N ALA A 23 33.97 -11.60 -16.56
CA ALA A 23 32.60 -11.13 -16.47
C ALA A 23 32.39 -10.67 -15.02
N ALA A 24 32.30 -9.35 -14.81
CA ALA A 24 31.88 -8.81 -13.53
C ALA A 24 30.49 -9.38 -13.20
N PRO A 25 30.21 -9.76 -11.94
CA PRO A 25 28.85 -10.14 -11.57
C PRO A 25 27.95 -8.95 -11.88
N VAL A 26 27.00 -9.14 -12.80
CA VAL A 26 25.89 -8.21 -12.98
C VAL A 26 25.18 -8.21 -11.63
N SER A 27 25.33 -7.14 -10.86
CA SER A 27 24.58 -6.97 -9.63
C SER A 27 23.11 -7.11 -10.03
N ALA A 28 22.44 -8.15 -9.54
CA ALA A 28 21.00 -8.20 -9.61
C ALA A 28 20.54 -6.91 -8.94
N ALA A 29 19.91 -6.01 -9.69
CA ALA A 29 19.30 -4.84 -9.10
C ALA A 29 18.34 -5.36 -8.03
N ASN A 30 18.55 -5.01 -6.77
CA ASN A 30 17.62 -5.37 -5.70
C ASN A 30 16.25 -4.88 -6.15
N LYS A 31 15.33 -5.82 -6.40
CA LYS A 31 13.95 -5.50 -6.76
C LYS A 31 13.37 -4.77 -5.56
N ARG A 32 13.05 -3.47 -5.73
CA ARG A 32 12.45 -2.64 -4.69
C ARG A 32 11.18 -3.31 -4.19
N ASP A 33 11.02 -3.37 -2.87
CA ASP A 33 9.80 -3.88 -2.26
C ASP A 33 8.75 -2.76 -2.30
N LEU A 34 7.70 -2.97 -3.11
CA LEU A 34 6.63 -2.00 -3.28
C LEU A 34 5.37 -2.42 -2.51
N PRO A 35 4.63 -1.46 -1.93
CA PRO A 35 3.30 -1.68 -1.42
C PRO A 35 2.27 -1.77 -2.56
N ILE A 36 1.04 -2.15 -2.23
CA ILE A 36 -0.09 -2.22 -3.17
C ILE A 36 -0.73 -0.82 -3.28
N TYR A 37 -0.58 -0.18 -4.44
CA TYR A 37 -1.23 1.10 -4.76
C TYR A 37 -2.61 0.91 -5.39
N ALA A 38 -2.74 -0.11 -6.22
CA ALA A 38 -3.98 -0.50 -6.91
C ALA A 38 -3.90 -1.99 -7.27
N VAL A 39 -5.00 -2.55 -7.79
CA VAL A 39 -5.07 -3.96 -8.19
C VAL A 39 -5.43 -4.09 -9.66
N GLY A 40 -4.79 -4.98 -10.40
CA GLY A 40 -5.17 -5.33 -11.77
C GLY A 40 -6.52 -6.05 -11.77
N ARG A 41 -7.58 -5.33 -12.12
CA ARG A 41 -8.97 -5.81 -12.17
C ARG A 41 -9.62 -5.43 -13.51
N ASP A 42 -10.45 -6.30 -14.06
CA ASP A 42 -11.24 -6.06 -15.28
C ASP A 42 -12.77 -6.03 -15.01
N ASP A 43 -13.18 -6.23 -13.77
CA ASP A 43 -14.56 -6.35 -13.32
C ASP A 43 -15.16 -5.05 -12.74
N HIS A 44 -14.49 -3.92 -12.95
CA HIS A 44 -14.94 -2.59 -12.49
C HIS A 44 -15.23 -2.55 -10.98
N VAL A 45 -14.38 -3.15 -10.16
CA VAL A 45 -14.45 -3.02 -8.69
C VAL A 45 -13.44 -1.99 -8.21
N VAL A 46 -13.80 -1.19 -7.22
CA VAL A 46 -12.92 -0.22 -6.54
C VAL A 46 -13.12 -0.27 -5.04
N SER A 47 -12.17 0.28 -4.28
CA SER A 47 -12.31 0.40 -2.82
C SER A 47 -12.30 1.85 -2.36
N LEU A 48 -13.25 2.19 -1.49
CA LEU A 48 -13.19 3.41 -0.68
C LEU A 48 -12.38 3.10 0.58
N SER A 49 -11.44 3.97 0.93
CA SER A 49 -10.67 3.84 2.16
C SER A 49 -10.50 5.16 2.89
N PHE A 50 -10.45 5.10 4.21
CA PHE A 50 -10.43 6.26 5.09
C PHE A 50 -9.32 6.12 6.12
N ASP A 51 -8.47 7.14 6.26
CA ASP A 51 -7.48 7.20 7.35
C ASP A 51 -8.07 7.97 8.53
N ALA A 52 -7.98 7.39 9.73
CA ALA A 52 -8.52 7.93 10.98
C ALA A 52 -7.42 8.07 12.04
N ALA A 53 -6.96 9.30 12.25
CA ALA A 53 -5.84 9.61 13.14
C ALA A 53 -6.15 10.62 14.25
N TRP A 54 -7.12 11.52 14.07
CA TRP A 54 -7.29 12.67 14.99
C TRP A 54 -8.71 12.89 15.50
N GLY A 55 -9.67 13.10 14.59
CA GLY A 55 -11.06 13.42 14.88
C GLY A 55 -12.01 12.26 14.60
N ASN A 56 -13.24 12.32 15.10
CA ASN A 56 -14.30 11.33 14.82
C ASN A 56 -15.62 11.98 14.40
N GLU A 57 -15.62 13.29 14.15
CA GLU A 57 -16.80 14.14 13.97
C GLU A 57 -17.69 13.67 12.81
N ASP A 58 -17.08 13.15 11.75
CA ASP A 58 -17.81 12.71 10.55
C ASP A 58 -18.15 11.21 10.57
N THR A 59 -17.73 10.45 11.60
CA THR A 59 -17.81 8.97 11.59
C THR A 59 -19.23 8.46 11.40
N GLU A 60 -20.19 8.98 12.17
CA GLU A 60 -21.60 8.56 12.09
C GLU A 60 -22.23 8.96 10.75
N GLU A 61 -21.86 10.13 10.21
CA GLU A 61 -22.35 10.58 8.91
C GLU A 61 -21.79 9.70 7.78
N LEU A 62 -20.52 9.33 7.84
CA LEU A 62 -19.89 8.40 6.89
C LEU A 62 -20.57 7.02 6.94
N ILE A 63 -20.81 6.48 8.14
CA ILE A 63 -21.58 5.21 8.31
C ILE A 63 -22.96 5.33 7.66
N ALA A 64 -23.68 6.42 7.92
CA ALA A 64 -25.02 6.64 7.36
C ALA A 64 -25.00 6.73 5.82
N ILE A 65 -24.03 7.45 5.25
CA ILE A 65 -23.87 7.57 3.79
C ILE A 65 -23.53 6.20 3.20
N LEU A 66 -22.50 5.52 3.70
CA LEU A 66 -22.08 4.23 3.17
C LEU A 66 -23.21 3.18 3.29
N GLY A 67 -23.92 3.16 4.42
CA GLY A 67 -25.08 2.31 4.65
C GLY A 67 -26.23 2.59 3.68
N LYS A 68 -26.52 3.85 3.35
CA LYS A 68 -27.53 4.24 2.35
C LYS A 68 -27.24 3.63 0.98
N TYR A 69 -25.97 3.54 0.59
CA TYR A 69 -25.56 2.96 -0.70
C TYR A 69 -25.22 1.47 -0.62
N GLY A 70 -25.29 0.84 0.55
CA GLY A 70 -24.94 -0.57 0.76
C GLY A 70 -23.46 -0.87 0.53
N ILE A 71 -22.57 0.09 0.81
CA ILE A 71 -21.13 -0.01 0.56
C ILE A 71 -20.39 -0.36 1.84
N ARG A 72 -19.49 -1.34 1.76
CA ARG A 72 -18.48 -1.60 2.79
C ARG A 72 -17.16 -0.97 2.36
N ALA A 73 -16.51 -0.25 3.28
CA ALA A 73 -15.24 0.43 3.08
C ALA A 73 -14.17 -0.08 4.05
N THR A 74 -12.93 0.34 3.85
CA THR A 74 -11.80 0.01 4.74
C THR A 74 -11.33 1.27 5.48
N PHE A 75 -11.32 1.24 6.80
CA PHE A 75 -10.83 2.32 7.67
C PHE A 75 -9.48 1.92 8.26
N PHE A 76 -8.43 2.69 7.98
CA PHE A 76 -7.12 2.55 8.63
C PHE A 76 -7.08 3.45 9.84
N VAL A 77 -7.02 2.86 11.04
CA VAL A 77 -7.13 3.58 12.30
C VAL A 77 -5.80 3.59 13.06
N VAL A 78 -5.46 4.73 13.65
CA VAL A 78 -4.31 4.88 14.55
C VAL A 78 -4.67 4.31 15.92
N GLY A 79 -3.74 3.64 16.60
CA GLY A 79 -4.01 3.03 17.91
C GLY A 79 -4.38 4.05 18.99
N GLU A 80 -3.76 5.23 19.02
CA GLU A 80 -4.18 6.35 19.89
C GLU A 80 -5.61 6.83 19.56
N TRP A 81 -6.04 6.77 18.30
CA TRP A 81 -7.41 7.08 17.91
C TRP A 81 -8.39 6.01 18.40
N VAL A 82 -8.00 4.73 18.34
CA VAL A 82 -8.76 3.60 18.90
C VAL A 82 -8.97 3.77 20.41
N ASP A 83 -7.94 4.17 21.15
CA ASP A 83 -8.04 4.41 22.59
C ASP A 83 -8.99 5.58 22.92
N LYS A 84 -8.99 6.61 22.07
CA LYS A 84 -9.79 7.83 22.26
C LYS A 84 -11.25 7.66 21.87
N TYR A 85 -11.53 6.87 20.83
CA TYR A 85 -12.87 6.70 20.25
C TYR A 85 -13.23 5.21 20.03
N PRO A 86 -13.18 4.38 21.07
CA PRO A 86 -13.48 2.95 20.95
C PRO A 86 -14.92 2.69 20.48
N GLU A 87 -15.85 3.58 20.80
CA GLU A 87 -17.23 3.54 20.31
C GLU A 87 -17.34 3.74 18.80
N SER A 88 -16.52 4.64 18.23
CA SER A 88 -16.48 4.87 16.78
C SER A 88 -15.88 3.67 16.05
N VAL A 89 -14.83 3.06 16.59
CA VAL A 89 -14.27 1.79 16.07
C VAL A 89 -15.34 0.71 16.05
N LYS A 90 -16.07 0.56 17.16
CA LYS A 90 -17.14 -0.43 17.26
C LYS A 90 -18.29 -0.13 16.30
N ALA A 91 -18.70 1.12 16.15
CA ALA A 91 -19.78 1.52 15.24
C ALA A 91 -19.42 1.21 13.77
N LEU A 92 -18.20 1.55 13.35
CA LEU A 92 -17.70 1.23 12.00
C LEU A 92 -17.70 -0.29 11.75
N HIS A 93 -17.20 -1.07 12.72
CA HIS A 93 -17.18 -2.52 12.61
C HIS A 93 -18.59 -3.13 12.58
N ASP A 94 -19.49 -2.70 13.47
CA ASP A 94 -20.87 -3.19 13.55
C ASP A 94 -21.68 -2.81 12.28
N ALA A 95 -21.30 -1.73 11.59
CA ALA A 95 -21.82 -1.36 10.27
C ALA A 95 -21.25 -2.20 9.11
N GLY A 96 -20.33 -3.13 9.39
CA GLY A 96 -19.74 -4.05 8.42
C GLY A 96 -18.53 -3.50 7.67
N HIS A 97 -17.93 -2.40 8.12
CA HIS A 97 -16.69 -1.88 7.56
C HIS A 97 -15.47 -2.62 8.10
N GLU A 98 -14.39 -2.65 7.31
CA GLU A 98 -13.12 -3.20 7.77
C GLU A 98 -12.35 -2.18 8.59
N ILE A 99 -11.80 -2.61 9.72
CA ILE A 99 -10.91 -1.80 10.56
C ILE A 99 -9.50 -2.38 10.44
N MET A 100 -8.59 -1.56 9.91
CA MET A 100 -7.23 -1.92 9.56
C MET A 100 -6.22 -1.00 10.22
N ASN A 101 -4.95 -1.36 10.16
CA ASN A 101 -3.92 -0.78 11.01
C ASN A 101 -3.25 0.44 10.36
N HIS A 102 -3.19 1.57 11.08
CA HIS A 102 -2.48 2.79 10.67
C HIS A 102 -1.38 3.20 11.66
N SER A 103 -0.75 2.20 12.29
CA SER A 103 0.19 2.31 13.41
C SER A 103 -0.43 2.70 14.75
N ASP A 104 0.35 2.67 15.83
CA ASP A 104 -0.14 3.02 17.16
C ASP A 104 -0.10 4.52 17.42
N THR A 105 1.01 5.18 17.06
CA THR A 105 1.29 6.60 17.40
C THR A 105 1.51 7.52 16.19
N HIS A 106 1.21 7.03 14.97
CA HIS A 106 1.37 7.74 13.70
C HIS A 106 2.80 8.30 13.40
N PRO A 107 3.91 7.56 13.64
CA PRO A 107 5.26 8.04 13.36
C PRO A 107 5.64 7.92 11.88
N HIS A 108 6.74 8.56 11.47
CA HIS A 108 7.37 8.29 10.17
C HIS A 108 8.06 6.92 10.21
N PHE A 109 7.45 5.90 9.61
CA PHE A 109 7.95 4.51 9.64
C PHE A 109 9.36 4.35 9.07
N THR A 110 9.74 5.19 8.11
CA THR A 110 11.09 5.17 7.51
C THR A 110 12.21 5.56 8.49
N ALA A 111 11.87 6.16 9.63
CA ALA A 111 12.81 6.55 10.69
C ALA A 111 12.91 5.50 11.82
N LEU A 112 12.09 4.44 11.78
CA LEU A 112 12.05 3.42 12.82
C LEU A 112 12.99 2.25 12.52
N SER A 113 13.41 1.54 13.56
CA SER A 113 13.97 0.19 13.46
C SER A 113 12.86 -0.84 13.19
N PRO A 114 13.20 -2.04 12.66
CA PRO A 114 12.22 -3.12 12.47
C PRO A 114 11.50 -3.52 13.77
N GLU A 115 12.19 -3.46 14.90
CA GLU A 115 11.63 -3.77 16.23
C GLU A 115 10.60 -2.71 16.64
N GLU A 116 10.89 -1.42 16.42
CA GLU A 116 9.95 -0.32 16.68
C GLU A 116 8.73 -0.39 15.75
N MET A 117 8.93 -0.67 14.46
CA MET A 117 7.81 -0.90 13.52
C MET A 117 6.92 -2.05 14.01
N THR A 118 7.53 -3.14 14.45
CA THR A 118 6.79 -4.32 14.96
C THR A 118 5.98 -3.97 16.20
N ALA A 119 6.54 -3.18 17.12
CA ALA A 119 5.85 -2.73 18.32
C ALA A 119 4.63 -1.86 17.99
N GLU A 120 4.80 -0.86 17.10
CA GLU A 120 3.73 0.01 16.61
C GLU A 120 2.57 -0.80 16.02
N VAL A 121 2.88 -1.72 15.10
CA VAL A 121 1.83 -2.48 14.42
C VAL A 121 1.15 -3.47 15.37
N LYS A 122 1.88 -4.11 16.30
CA LYS A 122 1.26 -5.03 17.26
C LYS A 122 0.34 -4.32 18.23
N ALA A 123 0.79 -3.19 18.80
CA ALA A 123 0.01 -2.42 19.77
C ALA A 123 -1.33 -1.95 19.17
N CYS A 124 -1.31 -1.37 17.97
CA CYS A 124 -2.53 -0.94 17.28
C CYS A 124 -3.45 -2.14 16.97
N SER A 125 -2.90 -3.26 16.47
CA SER A 125 -3.71 -4.43 16.16
C SER A 125 -4.33 -5.09 17.39
N ASP A 126 -3.64 -5.11 18.54
CA ASP A 126 -4.20 -5.62 19.80
C ASP A 126 -5.39 -4.77 20.25
N LYS A 127 -5.31 -3.44 20.10
CA LYS A 127 -6.40 -2.51 20.43
C LYS A 127 -7.60 -2.70 19.50
N ILE A 128 -7.38 -2.84 18.20
CA ILE A 128 -8.45 -3.10 17.22
C ILE A 128 -9.13 -4.44 17.52
N GLU A 129 -8.34 -5.51 17.65
CA GLU A 129 -8.83 -6.87 17.91
C GLU A 129 -9.64 -6.97 19.21
N ALA A 130 -9.24 -6.23 20.26
CA ALA A 130 -9.98 -6.18 21.52
C ALA A 130 -11.41 -5.62 21.38
N ILE A 131 -11.66 -4.76 20.39
CA ILE A 131 -12.98 -4.15 20.17
C ILE A 131 -13.80 -4.93 19.13
N THR A 132 -13.16 -5.32 18.03
CA THR A 132 -13.82 -5.91 16.86
C THR A 132 -13.88 -7.44 16.92
N GLY A 133 -12.97 -8.07 17.67
CA GLY A 133 -12.71 -9.51 17.59
C GLY A 133 -11.99 -9.95 16.31
N VAL A 134 -11.53 -9.00 15.49
CA VAL A 134 -10.86 -9.24 14.21
C VAL A 134 -9.49 -8.57 14.23
N ARG A 135 -8.44 -9.36 14.00
CA ARG A 135 -7.08 -8.87 13.90
C ARG A 135 -6.80 -8.28 12.50
N PRO A 136 -6.29 -7.04 12.40
CA PRO A 136 -5.92 -6.44 11.12
C PRO A 136 -4.86 -7.25 10.36
N GLU A 137 -5.01 -7.29 9.05
CA GLU A 137 -4.06 -7.91 8.11
C GLU A 137 -3.56 -6.93 7.03
N LEU A 138 -4.17 -5.76 6.94
CA LEU A 138 -3.76 -4.67 6.07
C LEU A 138 -3.13 -3.57 6.93
N PHE A 139 -2.06 -2.99 6.42
CA PHE A 139 -1.38 -1.87 7.05
C PHE A 139 -1.15 -0.76 6.04
N ARG A 140 -1.53 0.48 6.40
CA ARG A 140 -1.16 1.68 5.64
C ARG A 140 -0.12 2.47 6.43
N PRO A 141 1.08 2.72 5.89
CA PRO A 141 2.07 3.55 6.58
C PRO A 141 1.57 5.00 6.74
N PRO A 142 1.71 5.61 7.93
CA PRO A 142 1.49 7.04 8.13
C PRO A 142 2.21 7.88 7.06
N TYR A 143 1.53 8.95 6.62
CA TYR A 143 2.03 9.86 5.57
C TYR A 143 2.28 9.23 4.20
N GLY A 144 1.98 7.95 4.01
CA GLY A 144 2.38 7.19 2.83
C GLY A 144 3.89 6.93 2.75
N ASP A 145 4.63 7.08 3.86
CA ASP A 145 6.08 6.94 3.88
C ASP A 145 6.53 5.47 3.98
N TYR A 146 7.37 5.03 3.05
CA TYR A 146 7.95 3.68 3.09
C TYR A 146 9.31 3.60 2.40
N ASN A 147 10.05 2.55 2.76
CA ASN A 147 11.22 2.05 2.06
C ASN A 147 11.18 0.50 2.08
N ASP A 148 12.19 -0.15 1.52
CA ASP A 148 12.23 -1.62 1.47
C ASP A 148 12.19 -2.26 2.87
N ALA A 149 12.80 -1.61 3.88
CA ALA A 149 12.78 -2.10 5.26
C ALA A 149 11.37 -2.07 5.87
N VAL A 150 10.58 -1.04 5.57
CA VAL A 150 9.17 -0.94 5.99
C VAL A 150 8.35 -2.07 5.38
N VAL A 151 8.36 -2.20 4.05
CA VAL A 151 7.53 -3.19 3.35
C VAL A 151 7.93 -4.62 3.72
N SER A 152 9.23 -4.92 3.78
CA SER A 152 9.71 -6.25 4.16
C SER A 152 9.43 -6.60 5.63
N THR A 153 9.52 -5.63 6.55
CA THR A 153 9.18 -5.84 7.96
C THR A 153 7.70 -6.12 8.13
N LEU A 154 6.83 -5.30 7.52
CA LEU A 154 5.38 -5.49 7.56
C LEU A 154 4.96 -6.84 6.98
N ARG A 155 5.55 -7.23 5.85
CA ARG A 155 5.32 -8.55 5.23
C ARG A 155 5.71 -9.70 6.17
N ARG A 156 6.84 -9.58 6.88
CA ARG A 156 7.29 -10.58 7.87
C ARG A 156 6.33 -10.67 9.06
N GLU A 157 5.74 -9.56 9.48
CA GLU A 157 4.71 -9.52 10.53
C GLU A 157 3.31 -9.91 10.01
N GLY A 158 3.19 -10.32 8.74
CA GLY A 158 1.95 -10.86 8.16
C GLY A 158 1.03 -9.83 7.52
N TYR A 159 1.48 -8.59 7.32
CA TYR A 159 0.65 -7.52 6.74
C TYR A 159 0.87 -7.36 5.24
N TYR A 160 -0.22 -7.04 4.55
CA TYR A 160 -0.17 -6.44 3.22
C TYR A 160 -0.04 -4.93 3.39
N THR A 161 1.05 -4.34 2.86
CA THR A 161 1.24 -2.89 2.88
C THR A 161 0.42 -2.23 1.77
N ILE A 162 -0.47 -1.33 2.16
CA ILE A 162 -1.46 -0.68 1.28
C ILE A 162 -1.17 0.81 1.13
N GLN A 163 -1.29 1.31 -0.09
CA GLN A 163 -1.27 2.73 -0.44
C GLN A 163 -2.57 3.10 -1.15
N TRP A 164 -2.55 4.04 -2.09
CA TRP A 164 -3.66 4.48 -2.91
C TRP A 164 -3.16 5.05 -4.24
N ASP A 165 -3.87 4.81 -5.33
CA ASP A 165 -3.62 5.44 -6.63
C ASP A 165 -4.48 6.72 -6.82
N VAL A 166 -5.63 6.81 -6.14
CA VAL A 166 -6.55 7.95 -6.21
C VAL A 166 -6.62 8.68 -4.87
N ASP A 167 -5.89 9.79 -4.77
CA ASP A 167 -5.93 10.69 -3.61
C ASP A 167 -7.01 11.77 -3.78
N SER A 168 -7.97 11.83 -2.85
CA SER A 168 -9.04 12.85 -2.82
C SER A 168 -8.51 14.26 -2.54
N LEU A 169 -7.40 14.39 -1.80
CA LEU A 169 -6.88 15.63 -1.21
C LEU A 169 -7.90 16.35 -0.31
N ASP A 170 -8.84 15.63 0.29
CA ASP A 170 -9.87 16.17 1.16
C ASP A 170 -9.31 16.94 2.37
N TRP A 171 -8.20 16.49 2.95
CA TRP A 171 -7.48 17.17 4.03
C TRP A 171 -7.02 18.61 3.69
N LYS A 172 -7.00 19.00 2.41
CA LYS A 172 -6.68 20.37 1.97
C LYS A 172 -7.90 21.29 1.87
N ASN A 173 -9.10 20.77 2.09
CA ASN A 173 -10.37 21.47 1.91
C ASN A 173 -10.53 22.15 0.51
N PRO A 174 -10.28 21.43 -0.62
CA PRO A 174 -10.30 22.04 -1.96
C PRO A 174 -11.72 22.38 -2.50
N GLY A 175 -12.77 22.01 -1.79
CA GLY A 175 -14.18 22.08 -2.16
C GLY A 175 -14.72 20.73 -2.63
N SER A 176 -15.93 20.36 -2.21
CA SER A 176 -16.53 19.05 -2.53
C SER A 176 -16.58 18.76 -4.04
N ASP A 177 -16.92 19.74 -4.88
CA ASP A 177 -16.92 19.57 -6.34
C ASP A 177 -15.54 19.24 -6.90
N ALA A 178 -14.48 19.82 -6.32
CA ALA A 178 -13.10 19.55 -6.73
C ALA A 178 -12.69 18.13 -6.32
N ILE A 179 -13.12 17.67 -5.14
CA ILE A 179 -12.93 16.29 -4.67
C ILE A 179 -13.63 15.31 -5.62
N VAL A 180 -14.92 15.54 -5.89
CA VAL A 180 -15.75 14.72 -6.78
C VAL A 180 -15.11 14.60 -8.15
N LYS A 181 -14.80 15.74 -8.80
CA LYS A 181 -14.19 15.77 -10.13
C LYS A 181 -12.89 14.97 -10.15
N ARG A 182 -11.99 15.23 -9.20
CA ARG A 182 -10.68 14.57 -9.11
C ARG A 182 -10.81 13.06 -8.99
N VAL A 183 -11.69 12.58 -8.11
CA VAL A 183 -11.89 11.15 -7.88
C VAL A 183 -12.48 10.49 -9.13
N LEU A 184 -13.54 11.07 -9.70
CA LEU A 184 -14.21 10.50 -10.88
C LEU A 184 -13.33 10.48 -12.13
N GLU A 185 -12.42 11.45 -12.30
CA GLU A 185 -11.51 11.52 -13.44
C GLU A 185 -10.37 10.50 -13.37
N LYS A 186 -9.91 10.16 -12.16
CA LYS A 186 -8.73 9.32 -11.95
C LYS A 186 -9.05 7.84 -11.72
N THR A 187 -10.27 7.54 -11.27
CA THR A 187 -10.66 6.18 -10.89
C THR A 187 -10.69 5.25 -12.11
N VAL A 188 -10.01 4.11 -11.97
CA VAL A 188 -10.03 2.99 -12.91
C VAL A 188 -10.39 1.68 -12.16
N SER A 189 -10.60 0.60 -12.90
CA SER A 189 -10.87 -0.71 -12.29
C SER A 189 -9.70 -1.15 -11.41
N GLY A 190 -10.01 -1.46 -10.16
CA GLY A 190 -9.04 -1.85 -9.14
C GLY A 190 -8.39 -0.71 -8.36
N SER A 191 -8.85 0.53 -8.53
CA SER A 191 -8.36 1.68 -7.77
C SER A 191 -8.69 1.56 -6.27
N ILE A 192 -7.75 2.04 -5.45
CA ILE A 192 -7.89 2.26 -4.01
C ILE A 192 -7.95 3.77 -3.80
N LEU A 193 -9.10 4.26 -3.31
CA LEU A 193 -9.38 5.67 -3.13
C LEU A 193 -9.09 6.07 -1.68
N LEU A 194 -8.29 7.13 -1.47
CA LEU A 194 -7.97 7.67 -0.15
C LEU A 194 -8.85 8.87 0.21
N PHE A 195 -9.43 8.81 1.41
CA PHE A 195 -10.11 9.89 2.14
C PHE A 195 -9.66 9.88 3.61
N HIS A 196 -10.15 10.82 4.40
CA HIS A 196 -9.96 10.88 5.85
C HIS A 196 -11.32 10.87 6.57
N ASN A 197 -11.35 10.32 7.79
CA ASN A 197 -12.58 10.17 8.57
C ASN A 197 -13.07 11.46 9.27
N ALA A 198 -12.26 12.52 9.21
CA ALA A 198 -12.51 13.81 9.84
C ALA A 198 -12.09 14.93 8.87
N ALA A 199 -12.70 14.91 7.69
CA ALA A 199 -12.44 15.87 6.61
C ALA A 199 -13.77 16.53 6.22
N GLU A 200 -13.90 17.81 6.59
CA GLU A 200 -15.12 18.62 6.52
C GLU A 200 -15.94 18.45 5.21
N GLN A 201 -15.24 18.28 4.09
CA GLN A 201 -15.84 18.26 2.76
C GLN A 201 -16.11 16.85 2.21
N THR A 202 -15.60 15.81 2.87
CA THR A 202 -15.73 14.41 2.45
C THR A 202 -17.17 13.92 2.54
N PRO A 203 -17.91 14.10 3.65
CA PRO A 203 -19.31 13.69 3.71
C PRO A 203 -20.18 14.27 2.59
N ALA A 204 -19.98 15.55 2.26
CA ALA A 204 -20.71 16.22 1.19
C ALA A 204 -20.30 15.74 -0.22
N ALA A 205 -19.05 15.34 -0.43
CA ALA A 205 -18.56 14.85 -1.72
C ALA A 205 -18.94 13.39 -2.00
N LEU A 206 -19.04 12.57 -0.95
CA LEU A 206 -19.12 11.11 -1.06
C LEU A 206 -20.35 10.60 -1.84
N PRO A 207 -21.58 11.13 -1.64
CA PRO A 207 -22.74 10.72 -2.44
C PRO A 207 -22.54 10.88 -3.95
N ALA A 208 -22.02 12.03 -4.40
CA ALA A 208 -21.81 12.30 -5.81
C ALA A 208 -20.69 11.44 -6.42
N ILE A 209 -19.66 11.11 -5.63
CA ILE A 209 -18.62 10.16 -6.03
C ILE A 209 -19.22 8.77 -6.22
N ILE A 210 -19.96 8.28 -5.23
CA ILE A 210 -20.57 6.95 -5.27
C ILE A 210 -21.49 6.84 -6.49
N GLU A 211 -22.42 7.78 -6.65
CA GLU A 211 -23.38 7.78 -7.76
C GLU A 211 -22.67 7.90 -9.12
N GLY A 212 -21.64 8.74 -9.22
CA GLY A 212 -20.85 8.91 -10.44
C GLY A 212 -20.08 7.65 -10.82
N LEU A 213 -19.51 6.92 -9.84
CA LEU A 213 -18.82 5.66 -10.08
C LEU A 213 -19.80 4.54 -10.44
N GLN A 214 -20.93 4.42 -9.74
CA GLN A 214 -21.98 3.46 -10.08
C GLN A 214 -22.55 3.69 -11.49
N ALA A 215 -22.75 4.95 -11.89
CA ALA A 215 -23.17 5.31 -13.24
C ALA A 215 -22.14 4.91 -14.32
N LYS A 216 -20.86 4.81 -13.95
CA LYS A 216 -19.77 4.29 -14.80
C LYS A 216 -19.65 2.76 -14.74
N GLY A 217 -20.51 2.07 -14.01
CA GLY A 217 -20.53 0.61 -13.89
C GLY A 217 -19.64 0.05 -12.78
N PHE A 218 -19.10 0.90 -11.89
CA PHE A 218 -18.27 0.41 -10.80
C PHE A 218 -19.10 -0.21 -9.67
N SER A 219 -18.55 -1.29 -9.10
CA SER A 219 -18.95 -1.86 -7.82
C SER A 219 -17.90 -1.56 -6.75
N PHE A 220 -18.27 -1.73 -5.49
CA PHE A 220 -17.40 -1.44 -4.35
C PHE A 220 -17.15 -2.69 -3.54
N ALA A 221 -15.90 -2.89 -3.16
CA ALA A 221 -15.48 -3.90 -2.21
C ALA A 221 -14.44 -3.29 -1.27
N PRO A 222 -14.38 -3.73 0.00
CA PRO A 222 -13.30 -3.33 0.87
C PRO A 222 -11.97 -3.91 0.38
N ILE A 223 -10.84 -3.34 0.80
CA ILE A 223 -9.52 -3.64 0.22
C ILE A 223 -9.17 -5.13 0.39
N SER A 224 -9.57 -5.75 1.51
CA SER A 224 -9.26 -7.17 1.76
C SER A 224 -9.84 -8.12 0.69
N GLU A 225 -10.97 -7.72 0.07
CA GLU A 225 -11.67 -8.44 -1.01
C GLU A 225 -11.19 -7.98 -2.41
N LEU A 226 -10.59 -6.79 -2.49
CA LEU A 226 -10.03 -6.25 -3.72
C LEU A 226 -8.70 -6.94 -4.08
N ILE A 227 -7.82 -7.13 -3.10
CA ILE A 227 -6.46 -7.62 -3.31
C ILE A 227 -6.39 -9.13 -3.54
N TYR A 228 -5.36 -9.57 -4.26
CA TYR A 228 -4.98 -10.97 -4.37
C TYR A 228 -4.14 -11.41 -3.17
N ARG A 229 -4.43 -12.60 -2.62
CA ARG A 229 -3.70 -13.15 -1.46
C ARG A 229 -2.56 -14.07 -1.86
N GLU A 230 -2.73 -14.73 -2.99
CA GLU A 230 -1.82 -15.71 -3.56
C GLU A 230 -1.69 -15.44 -5.06
N ASN A 231 -0.62 -15.98 -5.66
CA ASN A 231 -0.39 -15.92 -7.11
C ASN A 231 -0.55 -14.49 -7.64
N PHE A 232 0.25 -13.57 -7.10
CA PHE A 232 0.34 -12.21 -7.57
C PHE A 232 1.78 -11.72 -7.60
N GLU A 233 2.02 -10.68 -8.38
CA GLU A 233 3.21 -9.85 -8.31
C GLU A 233 2.81 -8.38 -8.22
N ILE A 234 3.71 -7.54 -7.70
CA ILE A 234 3.55 -6.09 -7.71
C ILE A 234 4.47 -5.55 -8.82
N ASP A 235 3.87 -4.86 -9.80
CA ASP A 235 4.62 -4.27 -10.89
C ASP A 235 5.36 -2.99 -10.46
N HIS A 236 6.13 -2.41 -11.38
CA HIS A 236 6.95 -1.21 -11.11
C HIS A 236 6.13 0.05 -10.76
N ALA A 237 4.82 0.05 -11.03
CA ALA A 237 3.91 1.14 -10.67
C ALA A 237 3.19 0.89 -9.33
N GLY A 238 3.48 -0.23 -8.66
CA GLY A 238 2.81 -0.61 -7.42
C GLY A 238 1.44 -1.27 -7.64
N VAL A 239 1.11 -1.67 -8.88
CA VAL A 239 -0.15 -2.36 -9.17
C VAL A 239 0.02 -3.85 -8.92
N GLN A 240 -0.86 -4.43 -8.13
CA GLN A 240 -0.91 -5.86 -7.86
C GLN A 240 -1.53 -6.60 -9.04
N GLN A 241 -0.76 -7.41 -9.74
CA GLN A 241 -1.19 -8.20 -10.89
C GLN A 241 -1.34 -9.67 -10.51
N LYS A 242 -2.42 -10.31 -10.94
CA LYS A 242 -2.59 -11.75 -10.77
C LYS A 242 -1.60 -12.49 -11.67
N THR A 243 -0.87 -13.44 -11.10
CA THR A 243 -0.03 -14.39 -11.83
C THR A 243 -0.79 -15.70 -12.03
N THR A 244 -0.52 -16.37 -13.14
CA THR A 244 -1.11 -17.66 -13.52
C THR A 244 -0.42 -18.83 -12.85
#